data_AF-A0A6I5NWF0-F1
#
_entry.id   AF-A0A6I5NWF0-F1
#
_cell.length_a   1.000
_cell.length_b   1.000
_cell.length_c   1.000
_cell.angle_alpha   90.00
_cell.angle_beta   90.00
_cell.angle_gamma   90.00
#
_symmetry.space_group_name_H-M   'P 1'
#
loop_
_entity.id
_entity.type
_entity.pdbx_description
1 polymer ?
#
loop_
_entity_poly.entity_id
_entity_poly.type
_entity_poly.pdbx_seq_one_letter_code
_entity_poly.pdbx_strand_id
1 'polypeptide(L)' 'MSLRYRGAEYEPCKAGFNYFEEVIGTYRGAPVTRRVATNAPSQHVDGLTYRGAKVR' A
#
# COMPACT_ATOMS: atom_id res chain seq x y z
N MET A 1 14.92 0.27 -11.65
CA MET A 1 14.08 0.34 -12.87
C MET A 1 13.05 1.44 -12.64
N SER A 2 12.96 2.43 -13.54
CA SER A 2 11.95 3.49 -13.51
C SER A 2 10.92 3.26 -14.61
N LEU A 3 9.63 3.44 -14.30
CA LEU A 3 8.56 3.36 -15.29
C LEU A 3 8.24 4.78 -15.77
N ARG A 4 8.32 5.01 -17.08
CA ARG A 4 7.92 6.27 -17.73
C ARG A 4 6.69 6.03 -18.58
N TYR A 5 5.61 6.76 -18.31
CA TYR A 5 4.39 6.69 -19.10
C TYR A 5 3.77 8.09 -19.26
N ARG A 6 3.45 8.48 -20.50
CA ARG A 6 2.86 9.78 -20.86
C ARG A 6 3.57 11.01 -20.26
N GLY A 7 4.91 10.99 -20.20
CA GLY A 7 5.70 12.10 -19.70
C GLY A 7 5.75 12.23 -18.17
N ALA A 8 5.06 11.36 -17.43
CA ALA A 8 5.21 11.23 -15.99
C ALA A 8 6.25 10.15 -15.66
N GLU A 9 7.17 10.49 -14.75
CA GLU A 9 8.05 9.52 -14.10
C GLU A 9 7.36 8.98 -12.87
N TYR A 10 7.21 7.66 -12.81
CA TYR A 10 6.66 6.99 -11.64
C TYR A 10 7.82 6.44 -10.82
N GLU A 11 7.88 6.83 -9.54
CA GLU A 11 8.74 6.16 -8.59
C GLU A 11 8.25 4.71 -8.42
N PRO A 12 9.15 3.71 -8.50
CA PRO A 12 8.78 2.35 -8.15
C PRO A 12 8.34 2.32 -6.68
N CYS A 13 7.33 1.50 -6.36
CA CYS A 13 6.94 1.27 -4.97
C CYS A 13 8.18 0.89 -4.16
N LYS A 14 8.48 1.68 -3.12
CA LYS A 14 9.60 1.39 -2.21
C LYS A 14 9.31 0.06 -1.52
N ALA A 15 10.02 -0.98 -1.92
CA ALA A 15 10.01 -2.26 -1.24
C ALA A 15 10.76 -2.10 0.09
N GLY A 16 10.07 -2.24 1.22
CA GLY A 16 10.70 -2.09 2.54
C GLY A 16 9.75 -2.03 3.72
N PHE A 17 8.54 -2.60 3.62
CA PHE A 17 7.68 -2.70 4.79
C PHE A 17 8.14 -3.89 5.64
N ASN A 18 8.41 -3.63 6.91
CA ASN A 18 8.51 -4.70 7.90
C ASN A 18 7.10 -5.19 8.20
N TYR A 19 6.91 -6.50 8.12
CA TYR A 19 5.64 -7.16 8.43
C TYR A 19 5.82 -8.05 9.65
N PHE A 20 4.79 -8.12 10.49
CA PHE A 20 4.65 -9.19 11.47
C PHE A 20 3.34 -9.94 11.22
N GLU A 21 3.33 -11.20 11.64
CA GLU A 21 2.16 -12.06 11.53
C GLU A 21 1.37 -12.01 12.85
N GLU A 22 0.14 -11.55 12.75
CA GLU A 22 -0.81 -11.49 13.85
C GLU A 22 -1.81 -12.63 13.70
N VAL A 23 -2.01 -13.44 14.73
CA VAL A 23 -3.06 -14.46 14.73
C VAL A 23 -4.40 -13.78 14.96
N ILE A 24 -5.31 -13.86 13.98
CA ILE A 24 -6.61 -13.17 14.00
C ILE A 24 -7.78 -14.07 14.36
N GLY A 25 -7.54 -15.38 14.49
CA GLY A 25 -8.57 -16.34 14.86
C GLY A 25 -8.22 -17.74 14.42
N THR A 26 -9.25 -18.59 14.33
CA THR A 26 -9.11 -19.97 13.86
C THR A 26 -10.12 -20.27 12.76
N TYR A 27 -9.70 -21.04 11.76
CA TYR A 27 -10.57 -21.56 10.71
C TYR A 27 -10.38 -23.07 10.64
N ARG A 28 -11.46 -23.82 10.88
CA ARG A 28 -11.45 -25.30 10.94
C ARG A 28 -10.37 -25.86 11.87
N GLY A 29 -10.13 -25.20 13.00
CA GLY A 29 -9.15 -25.61 14.01
C GLY A 29 -7.70 -25.20 13.72
N ALA A 30 -7.41 -24.61 12.55
CA ALA A 30 -6.09 -24.05 12.26
C ALA A 30 -6.04 -22.55 12.59
N PRO A 31 -4.92 -22.02 13.13
CA PRO A 31 -4.75 -20.59 13.34
C PRO A 31 -4.68 -19.85 12.00
N VAL A 32 -5.45 -18.78 11.89
CA VAL A 32 -5.42 -17.87 10.73
C VAL A 32 -4.58 -16.66 11.11
N THR A 33 -3.58 -16.36 10.28
CA THR A 33 -2.71 -15.21 10.48
C THR A 33 -2.98 -14.13 9.44
N ARG A 34 -2.80 -12.87 9.86
CA ARG A 34 -2.83 -11.68 9.00
C ARG A 34 -1.44 -11.03 9.04
N ARG A 35 -0.94 -10.62 7.88
CA ARG A 35 0.27 -9.80 7.78
C ARG A 35 -0.07 -8.34 8.06
N VAL A 36 0.55 -7.77 9.08
CA VAL A 36 0.40 -6.36 9.46
C VAL A 36 1.73 -5.64 9.21
N ALA A 37 1.69 -4.53 8.47
CA ALA A 37 2.87 -3.71 8.22
C ALA A 37 3.14 -2.78 9.41
N THR A 38 4.34 -2.81 9.97
CA THR A 38 4.69 -2.06 11.20
C THR A 38 4.90 -0.57 10.95
N ASN A 39 5.41 -0.21 9.76
CA ASN A 39 5.78 1.17 9.40
C ASN A 39 5.21 1.55 8.03
N ALA A 40 3.96 1.19 7.75
CA ALA A 40 3.34 1.70 6.54
C ALA A 40 3.11 3.21 6.72
N PRO A 41 3.77 4.11 5.97
CA PRO A 41 3.30 5.49 5.90
C PRO A 41 1.82 5.43 5.52
N SER A 42 0.96 6.14 6.26
CA SER A 42 -0.38 6.44 5.80
C SER A 42 -0.19 7.29 4.54
N GLN A 43 -0.01 6.64 3.41
CA GLN A 43 0.03 7.29 2.12
C GLN A 43 -1.41 7.70 1.84
N HIS A 44 -1.84 8.78 2.49
CA HIS A 44 -3.02 9.51 2.08
C HIS A 44 -2.70 9.97 0.67
N VAL A 45 -3.25 9.25 -0.30
CA VAL A 45 -3.22 9.70 -1.68
C VAL A 45 -4.06 10.97 -1.65
N ASP A 46 -3.39 12.13 -1.64
CA ASP A 46 -4.05 13.40 -1.88
C ASP A 46 -4.93 13.19 -3.11
N GLY A 47 -6.24 13.36 -2.93
CA GLY A 47 -7.26 12.90 -3.86
C GLY A 47 -6.94 13.20 -5.32
N LEU A 48 -7.38 12.30 -6.21
CA LEU A 48 -7.10 12.36 -7.64
C LEU A 48 -7.34 13.77 -8.18
N THR A 49 -6.29 14.41 -8.70
CA THR A 49 -6.44 15.71 -9.36
C THR A 49 -6.69 15.49 -10.84
N TYR A 50 -7.87 15.86 -11.34
CA TYR A 50 -8.23 15.78 -12.75
C TYR A 50 -8.40 17.18 -13.32
N ARG A 51 -7.62 17.52 -14.35
CA ARG A 51 -7.61 18.84 -15.02
C ARG A 51 -7.49 20.04 -14.06
N GLY A 52 -6.71 19.89 -12.98
CA GLY A 52 -6.51 20.93 -11.98
C GLY A 52 -7.57 21.01 -10.88
N ALA A 53 -8.61 20.16 -10.92
CA ALA A 53 -9.60 20.06 -9.85
C ALA A 53 -9.33 18.81 -9.00
N LYS A 54 -9.39 18.95 -7.67
CA LYS A 54 -9.39 17.81 -6.76
C LYS A 54 -10.73 17.07 -6.89
N VAL A 55 -10.69 15.80 -7.28
CA VAL A 55 -11.85 14.91 -7.27
C VAL A 55 -12.07 14.50 -5.81
N ARG A 56 -13.26 14.78 -5.28
CA ARG A 56 -13.70 14.41 -3.94
C ARG A 56 -14.13 12.95 -3.88
#